data_AF-A0A6P1Q0X1-F1
#
_entry.id   AF-A0A6P1Q0X1-F1
#
_cell.length_a   1.000
_cell.length_b   1.000
_cell.length_c   1.000
_cell.angle_alpha   90.00
_cell.angle_beta   90.00
_cell.angle_gamma   90.00
#
_symmetry.space_group_name_H-M   'P 1'
#
loop_
_entity.id
_entity.type
_entity.pdbx_description
1 polymer ?
#
loop_
_entity_poly.entity_id
_entity_poly.type
_entity_poly.pdbx_seq_one_letter_code
_entity_poly.pdbx_strand_id
1 'polypeptide(L)'
;MKKLTVLAAVMMAGVFNMAHAGVEDCATKRAALEKEISIAQHYGNTMKVNSLKHALAEVKAHCTSSSVIAKAQKEVAKLEKKLAEKQGDIREVQADLREAQARGKKDKIAKYQRKLSEKQADLQEIQQKLNQARADLASLQK
;
A
#
# COMPACT_ATOMS: atom_id res chain seq x y z
N MET A 1 -58.78 30.91 -30.06
CA MET A 1 -59.65 29.90 -29.40
C MET A 1 -59.12 28.52 -29.69
N LYS A 2 -58.94 27.70 -28.64
CA LYS A 2 -58.78 26.22 -28.64
C LYS A 2 -57.42 25.73 -29.21
N LYS A 3 -56.63 24.84 -28.59
CA LYS A 3 -56.83 23.92 -27.46
C LYS A 3 -55.48 23.26 -27.08
N LEU A 4 -55.33 22.95 -25.79
CA LEU A 4 -54.76 21.72 -25.20
C LEU A 4 -53.24 21.43 -25.26
N THR A 5 -52.57 21.92 -24.22
CA THR A 5 -51.80 21.20 -23.17
C THR A 5 -51.41 19.71 -23.32
N VAL A 6 -50.15 19.47 -22.88
CA VAL A 6 -49.49 18.27 -22.27
C VAL A 6 -48.86 17.22 -23.20
N LEU A 7 -47.52 17.14 -23.15
CA LEU A 7 -46.80 15.88 -22.92
C LEU A 7 -45.44 16.17 -22.27
N ALA A 8 -45.29 15.63 -21.05
CA ALA A 8 -44.10 15.70 -20.24
C ALA A 8 -42.97 14.83 -20.85
N ALA A 9 -41.75 15.35 -20.86
CA ALA A 9 -40.55 14.53 -21.00
C ALA A 9 -39.60 14.89 -19.86
N VAL A 10 -39.73 14.15 -18.77
CA VAL A 10 -38.73 14.07 -17.70
C VAL A 10 -37.51 13.37 -18.31
N MET A 11 -36.45 14.13 -18.61
CA MET A 11 -35.12 13.55 -18.82
C MET A 11 -34.31 13.74 -17.54
N MET A 12 -34.23 12.67 -16.76
CA MET A 12 -33.28 12.53 -15.66
C MET A 12 -32.43 11.30 -15.94
N ALA A 13 -31.20 11.54 -16.38
CA ALA A 13 -30.05 10.62 -16.37
C ALA A 13 -28.85 11.50 -16.75
N GLY A 14 -27.74 11.62 -16.02
CA GLY A 14 -27.24 10.98 -14.83
C GLY A 14 -25.80 11.50 -14.75
N VAL A 15 -25.47 12.25 -13.70
CA VAL A 15 -24.12 12.78 -13.48
C VAL A 15 -23.18 11.61 -13.21
N PHE A 16 -22.32 11.26 -14.17
CA PHE A 16 -21.19 10.37 -13.91
C PHE A 16 -20.15 11.15 -13.12
N ASN A 17 -20.28 11.12 -11.80
CA ASN A 17 -19.18 11.38 -10.89
C ASN A 17 -18.16 10.25 -11.05
N MET A 18 -17.10 10.49 -11.82
CA MET A 18 -15.89 9.65 -11.76
C MET A 18 -15.14 10.02 -10.48
N ALA A 19 -15.61 9.48 -9.36
CA ALA A 19 -14.88 9.49 -8.11
C ALA A 19 -13.61 8.64 -8.27
N HIS A 20 -12.47 9.24 -7.94
CA HIS A 20 -11.18 8.57 -7.80
C HIS A 20 -11.29 7.48 -6.72
N ALA A 21 -11.34 6.21 -7.13
CA ALA A 21 -11.19 5.07 -6.22
C ALA A 21 -9.80 4.46 -6.46
N GLY A 22 -8.83 4.93 -5.67
CA GLY A 22 -7.50 4.33 -5.59
C GLY A 22 -7.56 3.01 -4.84
N VAL A 23 -6.84 2.01 -5.38
CA VAL A 23 -6.44 0.71 -4.81
C VAL A 23 -7.50 -0.33 -4.38
N GLU A 24 -8.65 0.01 -3.78
CA GLU A 24 -9.66 -1.01 -3.43
C GLU A 24 -10.42 -1.61 -4.64
N ASP A 25 -10.36 -0.95 -5.79
CA ASP A 25 -11.16 -1.29 -6.97
C ASP A 25 -10.41 -2.14 -8.01
N CYS A 26 -9.10 -2.29 -7.92
CA CYS A 26 -8.34 -2.89 -9.03
C CYS A 26 -8.48 -4.40 -9.18
N ALA A 27 -8.43 -5.14 -8.08
CA ALA A 27 -8.59 -6.59 -8.11
C ALA A 27 -10.01 -6.95 -8.56
N THR A 28 -11.00 -6.22 -8.05
CA THR A 28 -12.41 -6.29 -8.46
C THR A 28 -12.58 -5.96 -9.94
N LYS A 29 -11.95 -4.88 -10.43
CA LYS A 29 -12.00 -4.46 -11.83
C LYS A 29 -11.29 -5.44 -12.77
N ARG A 30 -10.15 -6.04 -12.34
CA ARG A 30 -9.49 -7.13 -13.07
C ARG A 30 -10.40 -8.35 -13.18
N ALA A 31 -10.98 -8.80 -12.05
CA ALA A 31 -11.87 -9.96 -12.02
C ALA A 31 -13.13 -9.74 -12.86
N ALA A 32 -13.70 -8.53 -12.85
CA ALA A 32 -14.84 -8.15 -13.69
C ALA A 32 -14.48 -8.21 -15.19
N LEU A 33 -13.34 -7.65 -15.59
CA LEU A 33 -12.85 -7.70 -16.97
C LEU A 33 -12.57 -9.14 -17.43
N GLU A 34 -11.96 -9.97 -16.59
CA GLU A 34 -11.70 -11.39 -16.89
C GLU A 34 -13.00 -12.18 -17.06
N LYS A 35 -14.01 -11.92 -16.22
CA LYS A 35 -15.35 -12.49 -16.36
C LYS A 35 -16.02 -12.07 -17.66
N GLU A 36 -15.95 -10.78 -18.01
CA GLU A 36 -16.52 -10.29 -19.27
C GLU A 36 -15.81 -10.84 -20.51
N ILE A 37 -14.49 -11.06 -20.45
CA ILE A 37 -13.73 -11.71 -21.51
C ILE A 37 -14.24 -13.14 -21.71
N SER A 38 -14.38 -13.91 -20.62
CA SER A 38 -14.88 -15.29 -20.67
C SER A 38 -16.28 -15.36 -21.30
N ILE A 39 -17.18 -14.46 -20.90
CA ILE A 39 -18.52 -14.35 -21.49
C ILE A 39 -18.42 -14.00 -22.99
N ALA A 40 -17.63 -13.00 -23.35
CA ALA A 40 -17.48 -12.57 -24.74
C ALA A 40 -16.86 -13.66 -25.64
N GLN A 41 -15.95 -14.48 -25.09
CA GLN A 41 -15.38 -15.66 -25.76
C GLN A 41 -16.43 -16.74 -25.98
N HIS A 42 -17.25 -17.05 -24.97
CA HIS A 42 -18.32 -18.04 -25.07
C HIS A 42 -19.30 -17.72 -26.21
N TYR A 43 -19.65 -16.44 -26.39
CA TYR A 43 -20.54 -15.99 -27.45
C TYR A 43 -19.83 -15.65 -28.78
N GLY A 44 -18.53 -15.93 -28.92
CA GLY A 44 -17.79 -15.71 -30.17
C GLY A 44 -17.60 -14.24 -30.57
N ASN A 45 -17.74 -13.30 -29.63
CA ASN A 45 -17.62 -11.87 -29.91
C ASN A 45 -16.15 -11.41 -29.87
N THR A 46 -15.42 -11.73 -30.94
CA THR A 46 -13.97 -11.50 -31.05
C THR A 46 -13.58 -10.02 -30.90
N MET A 47 -14.40 -9.10 -31.41
CA MET A 47 -14.13 -7.65 -31.28
C MET A 47 -14.21 -7.20 -29.82
N LYS A 48 -15.24 -7.65 -29.09
CA LYS A 48 -15.38 -7.36 -27.65
C LYS A 48 -14.27 -8.00 -26.82
N VAL A 49 -13.86 -9.22 -27.17
CA VAL A 49 -12.73 -9.89 -26.50
C VAL A 49 -11.45 -9.05 -26.65
N ASN A 50 -11.17 -8.53 -27.84
CA ASN A 50 -9.97 -7.74 -28.08
C ASN A 50 -9.98 -6.41 -27.30
N SER A 51 -11.11 -5.70 -27.27
CA SER A 51 -11.22 -4.45 -26.51
C SER A 51 -11.11 -4.68 -25.00
N LEU A 52 -11.74 -5.73 -24.47
CA LEU A 52 -11.65 -6.08 -23.05
C LEU A 52 -10.24 -6.54 -22.64
N LYS A 53 -9.54 -7.27 -23.51
CA LYS A 53 -8.14 -7.64 -23.28
C LYS A 53 -7.22 -6.41 -23.23
N HIS A 54 -7.47 -5.41 -24.08
CA HIS A 54 -6.74 -4.15 -24.02
C HIS A 54 -7.03 -3.40 -22.71
N ALA A 55 -8.30 -3.27 -22.31
CA ALA A 55 -8.68 -2.67 -21.03
C ALA A 55 -8.06 -3.40 -19.82
N LEU A 56 -7.98 -4.74 -19.87
CA LEU A 56 -7.31 -5.54 -18.84
C LEU A 56 -5.80 -5.27 -18.80
N ALA A 57 -5.15 -5.07 -19.96
CA ALA A 57 -3.75 -4.71 -20.03
C ALA A 57 -3.49 -3.32 -19.42
N GLU A 58 -4.34 -2.34 -19.72
CA GLU A 58 -4.28 -0.99 -19.13
C GLU A 58 -4.48 -1.04 -17.61
N VAL A 59 -5.48 -1.78 -17.12
CA VAL A 59 -5.70 -1.95 -15.67
C VAL A 59 -4.51 -2.65 -15.00
N LYS A 60 -3.89 -3.65 -15.66
CA LYS A 60 -2.69 -4.31 -15.14
C LYS A 60 -1.47 -3.36 -15.12
N ALA A 61 -1.31 -2.54 -16.15
CA ALA A 61 -0.22 -1.57 -16.26
C ALA A 61 -0.35 -0.41 -15.27
N HIS A 62 -1.58 0.05 -15.03
CA HIS A 62 -1.84 1.24 -14.20
C HIS A 62 -2.14 0.92 -12.75
N CYS A 63 -2.73 -0.24 -12.43
CA CYS A 63 -2.93 -0.61 -11.04
C CYS A 63 -1.63 -1.02 -10.34
N THR A 64 -0.68 -1.53 -11.11
CA THR A 64 0.66 -1.86 -10.67
C THR A 64 1.65 -1.06 -11.50
N SER A 65 1.60 0.27 -11.38
CA SER A 65 2.68 1.06 -11.96
C SER A 65 3.99 0.58 -11.30
N SER A 66 4.92 0.11 -12.11
CA SER A 66 6.23 -0.38 -11.65
C SER A 66 6.94 0.62 -10.73
N SER A 67 6.63 1.91 -10.90
CA SER A 67 7.08 3.00 -10.03
C SER A 67 6.50 2.92 -8.61
N VAL A 68 5.25 2.48 -8.41
CA VAL A 68 4.65 2.28 -7.07
C VAL A 68 5.26 1.08 -6.37
N ILE A 69 5.44 -0.05 -7.07
CA ILE A 69 6.17 -1.21 -6.52
C ILE A 69 7.61 -0.82 -6.18
N ALA A 70 8.32 -0.13 -7.06
CA ALA A 70 9.68 0.33 -6.82
C ALA A 70 9.78 1.28 -5.62
N LYS A 71 8.80 2.18 -5.45
CA LYS A 71 8.71 3.04 -4.26
C LYS A 71 8.49 2.23 -2.98
N ALA A 72 7.57 1.26 -3.00
CA ALA A 72 7.31 0.38 -1.86
C ALA A 72 8.55 -0.45 -1.48
N GLN A 73 9.24 -1.04 -2.47
CA GLN A 73 10.50 -1.75 -2.28
C GLN A 73 11.59 -0.84 -1.68
N LYS A 74 11.70 0.40 -2.16
CA LYS A 74 12.66 1.38 -1.63
C LYS A 74 12.36 1.74 -0.18
N GLU A 75 11.10 1.89 0.20
CA GLU A 75 10.73 2.16 1.60
C GLU A 75 11.01 0.95 2.51
N VAL A 76 10.76 -0.29 2.05
CA VAL A 76 11.17 -1.51 2.78
C VAL A 76 12.68 -1.52 3.00
N ALA A 77 13.49 -1.36 1.95
CA ALA A 77 14.96 -1.37 2.07
C ALA A 77 15.49 -0.27 3.01
N LYS A 78 14.87 0.91 2.99
CA LYS A 78 15.20 2.02 3.89
C LYS A 78 14.85 1.70 5.34
N LEU A 79 13.72 1.06 5.60
CA LEU A 79 13.34 0.63 6.95
C LEU A 79 14.24 -0.49 7.48
N GLU A 80 14.64 -1.43 6.62
CA GLU A 80 15.61 -2.48 6.97
C GLU A 80 16.98 -1.90 7.34
N LYS A 81 17.46 -0.93 6.56
CA LYS A 81 18.69 -0.20 6.89
C LYS A 81 18.59 0.50 8.25
N LYS A 82 17.50 1.24 8.48
CA LYS A 82 17.25 1.92 9.78
C LYS A 82 17.16 0.93 10.95
N LEU A 83 16.55 -0.24 10.74
CA LEU A 83 16.47 -1.29 11.74
C LEU A 83 17.88 -1.78 12.12
N ALA A 84 18.73 -2.05 11.13
CA ALA A 84 20.10 -2.48 11.36
C ALA A 84 20.95 -1.41 12.09
N GLU A 85 20.80 -0.14 11.72
CA GLU A 85 21.44 1.00 12.40
C GLU A 85 21.02 1.07 13.87
N LYS A 86 19.71 1.01 14.17
CA LYS A 86 19.20 1.03 15.55
C LYS A 86 19.61 -0.18 16.38
N GLN A 87 19.73 -1.36 15.76
CA GLN A 87 20.32 -2.53 16.43
C GLN A 87 21.80 -2.30 16.77
N GLY A 88 22.55 -1.61 15.90
CA GLY A 88 23.91 -1.13 16.18
C GLY A 88 23.96 -0.24 17.42
N ASP A 89 23.18 0.83 17.41
CA ASP A 89 23.08 1.77 18.54
C ASP A 89 22.72 1.08 19.88
N ILE A 90 21.81 0.10 19.85
CA ILE A 90 21.43 -0.67 21.04
C ILE A 90 22.62 -1.46 21.57
N ARG A 91 23.40 -2.10 20.69
CA ARG A 91 24.61 -2.84 21.08
C ARG A 91 25.66 -1.93 21.72
N GLU A 92 25.84 -0.73 21.19
CA GLU A 92 26.74 0.28 21.77
C GLU A 92 26.28 0.70 23.17
N VAL A 93 25.01 1.05 23.35
CA VAL A 93 24.47 1.43 24.66
C VAL A 93 24.53 0.28 25.66
N GLN A 94 24.35 -0.96 25.21
CA GLN A 94 24.54 -2.15 26.05
C GLN A 94 26.01 -2.32 26.47
N ALA A 95 26.98 -2.04 25.61
CA ALA A 95 28.40 -2.07 25.95
C ALA A 95 28.74 -0.99 26.99
N ASP A 96 28.29 0.25 26.77
CA ASP A 96 28.41 1.36 27.69
C ASP A 96 27.80 1.04 29.08
N LEU A 97 26.63 0.39 29.09
CA LEU A 97 25.96 -0.04 30.32
C LEU A 97 26.81 -1.07 31.07
N ARG A 98 27.33 -2.10 30.37
CA ARG A 98 28.22 -3.11 30.98
C ARG A 98 29.48 -2.48 31.57
N GLU A 99 30.09 -1.52 30.87
CA GLU A 99 31.26 -0.81 31.39
C GLU A 99 30.91 0.03 32.64
N ALA A 100 29.78 0.73 32.62
CA ALA A 100 29.32 1.50 33.77
C ALA A 100 29.04 0.61 34.99
N GLN A 101 28.48 -0.58 34.77
CA GLN A 101 28.26 -1.61 35.79
C GLN A 101 29.59 -2.10 36.38
N ALA A 102 30.54 -2.48 35.53
CA ALA A 102 31.85 -2.95 35.96
C ALA A 102 32.62 -1.90 36.78
N ARG A 103 32.44 -0.62 36.47
CA ARG A 103 33.08 0.50 37.19
C ARG A 103 32.23 1.05 38.35
N GLY A 104 31.08 0.46 38.66
CA GLY A 104 30.20 0.91 39.76
C GLY A 104 29.60 2.32 39.59
N LYS A 105 29.50 2.83 38.36
CA LYS A 105 29.07 4.21 38.06
C LYS A 105 27.53 4.33 38.06
N LYS A 106 26.91 4.39 39.24
CA LYS A 106 25.44 4.37 39.44
C LYS A 106 24.67 5.36 38.54
N ASP A 107 25.11 6.60 38.44
CA ASP A 107 24.44 7.61 37.61
C ASP A 107 24.48 7.26 36.11
N LYS A 108 25.61 6.71 35.64
CA LYS A 108 25.75 6.25 34.25
C LYS A 108 24.91 5.01 33.99
N ILE A 109 24.82 4.09 34.94
CA ILE A 109 23.97 2.89 34.84
C ILE A 109 22.52 3.31 34.61
N ALA A 110 21.97 4.18 35.47
CA ALA A 110 20.60 4.67 35.33
C ALA A 110 20.38 5.38 33.98
N LYS A 111 21.33 6.23 33.57
CA LYS A 111 21.29 6.92 32.26
C LYS A 111 21.24 5.94 31.09
N TYR A 112 22.11 4.93 31.07
CA TYR A 112 22.17 3.98 29.96
C TYR A 112 21.01 3.00 29.94
N GLN A 113 20.46 2.60 31.09
CA GLN A 113 19.22 1.82 31.15
C GLN A 113 18.05 2.57 30.54
N ARG A 114 17.88 3.86 30.86
CA ARG A 114 16.85 4.71 30.25
C ARG A 114 17.06 4.82 28.73
N LYS A 115 18.29 5.12 28.29
CA LYS A 115 18.62 5.24 26.85
C LYS A 115 18.40 3.91 26.10
N LEU A 116 18.66 2.78 26.75
CA LEU A 116 18.41 1.46 26.18
C LEU A 116 16.91 1.21 25.98
N SER A 117 16.09 1.54 26.97
CA SER A 117 14.62 1.46 26.88
C SER A 117 14.08 2.33 25.75
N GLU A 118 14.51 3.59 25.66
CA GLU A 118 14.12 4.51 24.57
C GLU A 118 14.48 3.95 23.19
N LYS A 119 15.71 3.43 23.02
CA LYS A 119 16.14 2.82 21.75
C LYS A 119 15.40 1.53 21.42
N GLN A 120 15.01 0.74 22.42
CA GLN A 120 14.20 -0.47 22.21
C GLN A 120 12.79 -0.12 21.73
N ALA A 121 12.19 0.94 22.26
CA ALA A 121 10.90 1.45 21.79
C ALA A 121 10.98 1.93 20.34
N ASP A 122 12.01 2.72 19.99
CA ASP A 122 12.27 3.14 18.60
C ASP A 122 12.40 1.94 17.64
N LEU A 123 13.12 0.90 18.08
CA LEU A 123 13.31 -0.32 17.29
C LEU A 123 11.99 -1.04 17.04
N GLN A 124 11.13 -1.14 18.05
CA GLN A 124 9.79 -1.75 17.92
C GLN A 124 8.92 -0.97 16.93
N GLU A 125 8.95 0.37 16.98
CA GLU A 125 8.22 1.21 16.03
C GLU A 125 8.70 0.99 14.59
N ILE A 126 10.01 0.92 14.38
CA ILE A 126 10.59 0.63 13.05
C ILE A 126 10.19 -0.77 12.58
N GLN A 127 10.18 -1.77 13.47
CA GLN A 127 9.76 -3.12 13.13
C GLN A 127 8.29 -3.17 12.71
N GLN A 128 7.41 -2.46 13.42
CA GLN A 128 5.99 -2.35 13.05
C GLN A 128 5.83 -1.69 11.67
N LYS A 129 6.52 -0.57 11.44
CA LYS A 129 6.52 0.12 10.14
C LYS A 129 7.05 -0.76 9.01
N LEU A 130 8.11 -1.53 9.27
CA LEU A 130 8.68 -2.47 8.31
C LEU A 130 7.70 -3.58 7.96
N ASN A 131 7.01 -4.14 8.97
CA ASN A 131 6.01 -5.17 8.75
C ASN A 131 4.82 -4.64 7.92
N GLN A 132 4.36 -3.43 8.21
CA GLN A 132 3.31 -2.76 7.42
C GLN A 132 3.78 -2.54 5.98
N ALA A 133 4.96 -1.96 5.78
CA ALA A 133 5.50 -1.70 4.44
C ALA A 133 5.69 -2.99 3.61
N ARG A 134 6.06 -4.11 4.26
CA ARG A 134 6.14 -5.43 3.62
C ARG A 134 4.76 -5.97 3.25
N ALA A 135 3.75 -5.78 4.10
CA ALA A 135 2.37 -6.17 3.80
C ALA A 135 1.81 -5.36 2.62
N ASP A 136 2.06 -4.05 2.59
CA ASP A 136 1.66 -3.15 1.50
C ASP A 136 2.37 -3.54 0.18
N LEU A 137 3.67 -3.84 0.23
CA LEU A 137 4.39 -4.33 -0.94
C LEU A 137 3.81 -5.66 -1.44
N ALA A 138 3.45 -6.57 -0.53
CA ALA A 138 2.86 -7.86 -0.89
C ALA A 138 1.45 -7.72 -1.49
N SER A 139 0.65 -6.73 -1.08
CA SER A 139 -0.67 -6.48 -1.68
C SER A 139 -0.56 -5.92 -3.10
N LEU A 140 0.49 -5.13 -3.39
CA LEU A 140 0.79 -4.63 -4.73
C LEU A 140 1.29 -5.72 -5.69
N GLN A 141 1.73 -6.88 -5.19
CA GLN A 141 2.27 -7.96 -6.02
C GLN A 141 1.26 -9.09 -6.29
N LYS A 142 0.02 -8.98 -5.79
CA LYS A 142 -1.08 -9.92 -6.02
C LYS A 142 -1.96 -9.48 -7.20
#